data_AF-A0A3D0VA99-F1
#
_entry.id   AF-A0A3D0VA99-F1
#
_cell.length_a   1.000
_cell.length_b   1.000
_cell.length_c   1.000
_cell.angle_alpha   90.00
_cell.angle_beta   90.00
_cell.angle_gamma   90.00
#
_symmetry.space_group_name_H-M   'P 1'
#
loop_
_entity.id
_entity.type
_entity.pdbx_description
1 polymer ?
#
loop_
_entity_poly.entity_id
_entity_poly.type
_entity_poly.pdbx_seq_one_letter_code
_entity_poly.pdbx_strand_id
1 'polypeptide(L)'
;MHRRYMVAAVILGWDPDREKRWNYRAVVEQVAESGRFLDRWSVGRRRKIKAGAEAWLLLQGGGDAGKGLLGHGVVLSEAYESGNPAEPGAVGRYISVAFDALLPLGEQIRPDILVDAVPGIRWGGAVRRPVIPVPLLAEPDLRRLWRDRGPAAVDPAGLVPGTYPAEAVTGIEVNRYERNRDGRRICLAFHGTSCAACGFSFETSYGELGKGFMDVHHTVPASMLGSGYQLDPVADLVPLCANCHAMAHLGVSTPRTVSELRNVIATSGHLTGESVSEAALEAHEDARRIIEGPQD
;
A
#
# COMPACT_ATOMS: atom_id res chain seq x y z
N MET A 1 -19.14 33.85 15.77
CA MET A 1 -19.06 33.18 14.44
C MET A 1 -18.11 31.98 14.53
N HIS A 2 -18.62 30.76 14.71
CA HIS A 2 -17.81 29.55 14.65
C HIS A 2 -17.66 29.13 13.19
N ARG A 3 -16.50 29.36 12.56
CA ARG A 3 -16.15 28.69 11.30
C ARG A 3 -16.24 27.18 11.56
N ARG A 4 -17.28 26.54 11.00
CA ARG A 4 -17.59 25.12 11.18
C ARG A 4 -16.70 24.32 10.22
N TYR A 5 -15.53 23.89 10.68
CA TYR A 5 -14.63 23.05 9.89
C TYR A 5 -15.28 21.67 9.64
N MET A 6 -15.32 21.26 8.36
CA MET A 6 -15.60 19.88 7.98
C MET A 6 -14.38 19.02 8.32
N VAL A 7 -14.61 17.77 8.72
CA VAL A 7 -13.53 16.85 9.12
C VAL A 7 -12.99 16.15 7.88
N ALA A 8 -11.73 16.40 7.53
CA ALA A 8 -11.07 15.78 6.37
C ALA A 8 -10.37 14.45 6.72
N ALA A 9 -10.15 14.17 8.00
CA ALA A 9 -9.68 12.86 8.48
C ALA A 9 -10.29 12.47 9.84
N VAL A 10 -10.53 11.18 10.04
CA VAL A 10 -11.13 10.61 11.26
C VAL A 10 -10.34 9.39 11.72
N ILE A 11 -10.16 9.24 13.04
CA ILE A 11 -9.65 8.02 13.65
C ILE A 11 -10.82 7.20 14.19
N LEU A 12 -10.83 5.92 13.82
CA LEU A 12 -11.81 4.91 14.15
C LEU A 12 -11.20 3.96 15.18
N GLY A 13 -11.76 3.96 16.39
CA GLY A 13 -11.28 3.15 17.50
C GLY A 13 -11.90 1.76 17.49
N TRP A 14 -11.08 0.72 17.54
CA TRP A 14 -11.51 -0.68 17.57
C TRP A 14 -10.96 -1.42 18.79
N ASP A 15 -11.83 -2.05 19.55
CA ASP A 15 -11.47 -2.89 20.70
C ASP A 15 -11.88 -4.35 20.41
N PRO A 16 -10.94 -5.26 20.14
CA PRO A 16 -11.24 -6.65 19.79
C PRO A 16 -11.84 -7.46 20.96
N ASP A 17 -11.58 -7.05 22.21
CA ASP A 17 -12.12 -7.70 23.40
C ASP A 17 -13.59 -7.33 23.62
N ARG A 18 -13.97 -6.11 23.23
CA ARG A 18 -15.36 -5.62 23.31
C ARG A 18 -16.17 -5.92 22.06
N GLU A 19 -15.55 -5.89 20.89
CA GLU A 19 -16.22 -5.99 19.60
C GLU A 19 -15.49 -7.00 18.69
N LYS A 20 -15.96 -8.26 18.75
CA LYS A 20 -15.53 -9.34 17.86
C LYS A 20 -16.13 -9.16 16.48
N ARG A 21 -15.62 -8.16 15.77
CA ARG A 21 -16.17 -7.70 14.50
C ARG A 21 -15.71 -8.54 13.32
N TRP A 22 -14.42 -8.88 13.30
CA TRP A 22 -13.75 -9.55 12.18
C TRP A 22 -12.76 -10.61 12.69
N ASN A 23 -12.41 -11.56 11.82
CA ASN A 23 -11.10 -12.18 11.90
C ASN A 23 -10.08 -11.20 11.30
N TYR A 24 -9.43 -10.40 12.16
CA TYR A 24 -8.56 -9.32 11.71
C TYR A 24 -7.40 -9.81 10.85
N ARG A 25 -6.84 -10.99 11.13
CA ARG A 25 -5.79 -11.59 10.30
C ARG A 25 -6.27 -11.81 8.86
N ALA A 26 -7.45 -12.40 8.69
CA ALA A 26 -8.04 -12.63 7.37
C ALA A 26 -8.34 -11.30 6.64
N VAL A 27 -8.67 -10.24 7.38
CA VAL A 27 -8.89 -8.91 6.80
C VAL A 27 -7.56 -8.29 6.32
N VAL A 28 -6.47 -8.44 7.08
CA VAL A 28 -5.13 -7.99 6.65
C VAL A 28 -4.71 -8.73 5.38
N GLU A 29 -4.87 -10.06 5.34
CA GLU A 29 -4.60 -10.90 4.16
C GLU A 29 -5.46 -10.43 2.96
N GLN A 30 -6.76 -10.19 3.17
CA GLN A 30 -7.64 -9.68 2.12
C GLN A 30 -7.22 -8.29 1.61
N VAL A 31 -6.80 -7.36 2.48
CA VAL A 31 -6.33 -6.04 2.02
C VAL A 31 -5.01 -6.18 1.25
N ALA A 32 -4.12 -7.06 1.66
CA ALA A 32 -2.88 -7.33 0.94
C ALA A 32 -3.14 -7.92 -0.45
N GLU A 33 -4.11 -8.83 -0.58
CA GLU A 33 -4.46 -9.49 -1.84
C GLU A 33 -5.31 -8.63 -2.78
N SER A 34 -6.34 -7.96 -2.25
CA SER A 34 -7.36 -7.27 -3.05
C SER A 34 -7.24 -5.75 -3.04
N GLY A 35 -6.28 -5.20 -2.28
CA GLY A 35 -6.02 -3.77 -2.14
C GLY A 35 -7.05 -3.02 -1.28
N ARG A 36 -8.15 -3.66 -0.86
CA ARG A 36 -9.17 -3.02 -0.02
C ARG A 36 -10.04 -3.98 0.78
N PHE A 37 -10.51 -3.51 1.93
CA PHE A 37 -11.57 -4.13 2.71
C PHE A 37 -12.67 -3.13 3.02
N LEU A 38 -13.90 -3.43 2.58
CA LEU A 38 -15.06 -2.58 2.81
C LEU A 38 -15.79 -3.01 4.08
N ASP A 39 -16.00 -2.04 4.97
CA ASP A 39 -16.88 -2.23 6.12
C ASP A 39 -17.71 -0.96 6.37
N ARG A 40 -18.77 -1.08 7.16
CA ARG A 40 -19.42 0.09 7.75
C ARG A 40 -18.67 0.53 9.01
N TRP A 41 -19.04 1.63 9.64
CA TRP A 41 -18.49 2.00 10.96
C TRP A 41 -19.49 2.83 11.73
N SER A 42 -19.76 2.46 12.99
CA SER A 42 -20.69 3.22 13.82
C SER A 42 -20.06 4.55 14.26
N VAL A 43 -20.71 5.65 13.93
CA VAL A 43 -20.23 7.02 14.24
C VAL A 43 -21.02 7.70 15.35
N GLY A 44 -22.02 7.00 15.89
CA GLY A 44 -22.88 7.48 16.99
C GLY A 44 -23.50 8.85 16.68
N ARG A 45 -23.26 9.83 17.55
CA ARG A 45 -23.79 11.20 17.41
C ARG A 45 -22.97 12.11 16.49
N ARG A 46 -21.85 11.64 15.93
CA ARG A 46 -20.99 12.45 15.04
C ARG A 46 -21.61 12.49 13.63
N ARG A 47 -21.94 13.69 13.15
CA ARG A 47 -22.65 13.91 11.87
C ARG A 47 -21.84 14.62 10.79
N LYS A 48 -20.54 14.83 10.99
CA LYS A 48 -19.73 15.73 10.14
C LYS A 48 -18.49 15.05 9.57
N ILE A 49 -18.65 13.83 9.09
CA ILE A 49 -17.61 13.10 8.35
C ILE A 49 -18.07 13.10 6.89
N LYS A 50 -17.24 13.60 5.99
CA LYS A 50 -17.55 13.70 4.56
C LYS A 50 -17.08 12.42 3.86
N ALA A 51 -17.77 12.00 2.81
CA ALA A 51 -17.19 11.07 1.84
C ALA A 51 -15.88 11.65 1.28
N GLY A 52 -14.88 10.79 1.09
CA GLY A 52 -13.51 11.14 0.74
C GLY A 52 -12.62 11.56 1.92
N ALA A 53 -13.14 11.57 3.16
CA ALA A 53 -12.29 11.77 4.33
C ALA A 53 -11.38 10.56 4.58
N GLU A 54 -10.16 10.80 5.07
CA GLU A 54 -9.27 9.71 5.48
C GLU A 54 -9.78 9.05 6.76
N ALA A 55 -9.67 7.73 6.82
CA ALA A 55 -10.05 6.90 7.95
C ALA A 55 -8.83 6.18 8.50
N TRP A 56 -8.54 6.42 9.77
CA TRP A 56 -7.38 5.87 10.47
C TRP A 56 -7.85 4.84 11.49
N LEU A 57 -7.42 3.58 11.38
CA LEU A 57 -7.82 2.54 12.33
C LEU A 57 -6.89 2.54 13.55
N LEU A 58 -7.46 2.63 14.75
CA LEU A 58 -6.72 2.64 16.01
C LEU A 58 -7.15 1.46 16.88
N LEU A 59 -6.19 0.60 17.24
CA LEU A 59 -6.39 -0.48 18.19
C LEU A 59 -6.53 0.06 19.61
N GLN A 60 -7.59 -0.36 20.28
CA GLN A 60 -7.92 -0.08 21.67
C GLN A 60 -7.91 -1.43 22.41
N GLY A 61 -7.33 -1.50 23.61
CA GLY A 61 -7.21 -2.76 24.34
C GLY A 61 -6.70 -2.57 25.77
N GLY A 62 -6.71 -3.64 26.57
CA GLY A 62 -6.43 -3.58 28.01
C GLY A 62 -4.99 -3.22 28.40
N GLY A 63 -3.99 -3.51 27.57
CA GLY A 63 -2.57 -3.25 27.83
C GLY A 63 -1.92 -2.29 26.83
N ASP A 64 -0.85 -1.59 27.23
CA ASP A 64 -0.15 -0.61 26.37
C ASP A 64 0.63 -1.25 25.22
N ALA A 65 0.98 -2.53 25.31
CA ALA A 65 1.57 -3.29 24.21
C ALA A 65 0.56 -3.60 23.09
N GLY A 66 -0.75 -3.51 23.36
CA GLY A 66 -1.84 -3.85 22.44
C GLY A 66 -2.62 -2.64 21.92
N LYS A 67 -2.06 -1.42 21.96
CA LYS A 67 -2.70 -0.21 21.44
C LYS A 67 -1.81 0.43 20.39
N GLY A 68 -2.43 1.09 19.41
CA GLY A 68 -1.67 1.82 18.40
C GLY A 68 -2.44 1.98 17.09
N LEU A 69 -1.85 2.75 16.18
CA LEU A 69 -2.41 2.95 14.85
C LEU A 69 -2.15 1.70 14.01
N LEU A 70 -3.22 1.12 13.45
CA LEU A 70 -3.22 -0.14 12.73
C LEU A 70 -3.52 0.00 11.24
N GLY A 71 -4.15 1.09 10.81
CA GLY A 71 -4.71 1.10 9.46
C GLY A 71 -4.98 2.48 8.89
N HIS A 72 -5.05 2.50 7.57
CA HIS A 72 -5.50 3.61 6.76
C HIS A 72 -6.63 3.15 5.81
N GLY A 73 -7.45 4.09 5.41
CA GLY A 73 -8.56 3.89 4.50
C GLY A 73 -9.24 5.20 4.14
N VAL A 74 -10.33 5.09 3.38
CA VAL A 74 -11.12 6.23 2.91
C VAL A 74 -12.59 6.00 3.23
N VAL A 75 -13.24 7.06 3.72
CA VAL A 75 -14.69 7.09 3.93
C VAL A 75 -15.39 7.19 2.58
N LEU A 76 -16.22 6.23 2.24
CA LEU A 76 -16.92 6.16 0.95
C LEU A 76 -18.29 6.81 0.95
N SER A 77 -18.89 7.05 2.12
CA SER A 77 -20.25 7.59 2.22
C SER A 77 -20.38 8.67 3.29
N GLU A 78 -21.37 9.53 3.09
CA GLU A 78 -21.85 10.37 4.19
C GLU A 78 -22.53 9.51 5.25
N ALA A 79 -22.69 10.05 6.46
CA ALA A 79 -23.25 9.30 7.56
C ALA A 79 -24.74 8.96 7.32
N TYR A 80 -25.05 7.67 7.24
CA TYR A 80 -26.39 7.14 6.97
C TYR A 80 -26.94 6.37 8.18
N GLU A 81 -28.25 6.21 8.24
CA GLU A 81 -28.93 5.46 9.30
C GLU A 81 -29.18 4.01 8.84
N SER A 82 -28.91 3.06 9.72
CA SER A 82 -29.07 1.64 9.44
C SER A 82 -29.40 0.87 10.72
N GLY A 83 -30.07 -0.27 10.59
CA GLY A 83 -30.33 -1.15 11.73
C GLY A 83 -29.04 -1.70 12.32
N ASN A 84 -28.99 -1.78 13.65
CA ASN A 84 -27.92 -2.44 14.38
C ASN A 84 -28.16 -3.96 14.36
N PRO A 85 -27.26 -4.79 13.79
CA PRO A 85 -27.40 -6.25 13.83
C PRO A 85 -27.39 -6.83 15.24
N ALA A 86 -26.71 -6.16 16.17
CA ALA A 86 -26.60 -6.61 17.56
C ALA A 86 -27.85 -6.27 18.39
N GLU A 87 -28.67 -5.31 17.95
CA GLU A 87 -29.87 -4.86 18.66
C GLU A 87 -31.02 -4.62 17.66
N PRO A 88 -31.88 -5.63 17.42
CA PRO A 88 -33.00 -5.51 16.50
C PRO A 88 -33.96 -4.38 16.92
N GLY A 89 -34.15 -3.40 16.04
CA GLY A 89 -34.98 -2.22 16.28
C GLY A 89 -34.21 -0.96 16.69
N ALA A 90 -32.93 -1.07 17.05
CA ALA A 90 -32.07 0.08 17.26
C ALA A 90 -31.53 0.62 15.93
N VAL A 91 -31.83 1.89 15.63
CA VAL A 91 -31.27 2.59 14.46
C VAL A 91 -29.96 3.25 14.88
N GLY A 92 -28.85 2.73 14.34
CA GLY A 92 -27.52 3.30 14.48
C GLY A 92 -27.17 4.20 13.30
N ARG A 93 -26.19 5.09 13.49
CA ARG A 93 -25.64 5.90 12.40
C ARG A 93 -24.26 5.37 12.01
N TYR A 94 -24.07 5.15 10.72
CA TYR A 94 -22.91 4.50 10.15
C TYR A 94 -22.30 5.33 9.02
N ILE A 95 -21.03 5.08 8.73
CA ILE A 95 -20.35 5.46 7.48
C ILE A 95 -19.83 4.18 6.81
N SER A 96 -19.58 4.21 5.51
CA SER A 96 -18.87 3.15 4.80
C SER A 96 -17.40 3.53 4.69
N VAL A 97 -16.50 2.59 4.95
CA VAL A 97 -15.05 2.80 4.98
C VAL A 97 -14.40 1.68 4.17
N ALA A 98 -13.55 2.05 3.22
CA ALA A 98 -12.64 1.12 2.57
C ALA A 98 -11.26 1.26 3.20
N PHE A 99 -10.83 0.25 3.96
CA PHE A 99 -9.44 0.16 4.43
C PHE A 99 -8.56 -0.30 3.28
N ASP A 100 -7.51 0.45 2.99
CA ASP A 100 -6.58 0.22 1.87
C ASP A 100 -5.19 -0.22 2.34
N ALA A 101 -4.88 -0.06 3.63
CA ALA A 101 -3.63 -0.50 4.23
C ALA A 101 -3.86 -0.86 5.70
N LEU A 102 -3.44 -2.06 6.10
CA LEU A 102 -3.55 -2.57 7.48
C LEU A 102 -2.24 -3.23 7.92
N LEU A 103 -1.82 -2.93 9.15
CA LEU A 103 -0.70 -3.60 9.82
C LEU A 103 -1.20 -4.87 10.52
N PRO A 104 -0.40 -5.95 10.55
CA PRO A 104 -0.68 -7.09 11.42
C PRO A 104 -0.76 -6.69 12.89
N LEU A 105 -1.55 -7.43 13.68
CA LEU A 105 -1.55 -7.24 15.14
C LEU A 105 -0.14 -7.52 15.71
N GLY A 106 0.34 -6.62 16.55
CA GLY A 106 1.72 -6.62 17.07
C GLY A 106 2.62 -5.60 16.39
N GLU A 107 2.26 -5.13 15.20
CA GLU A 107 3.04 -4.15 14.43
C GLU A 107 2.46 -2.74 14.49
N GLN A 108 1.36 -2.53 15.23
CA GLN A 108 0.75 -1.22 15.38
C GLN A 108 1.75 -0.13 15.81
N ILE A 109 1.58 1.07 15.25
CA ILE A 109 2.40 2.22 15.63
C ILE A 109 2.02 2.62 17.05
N ARG A 110 2.98 2.45 17.96
CA ARG A 110 2.75 2.53 19.40
C ARG A 110 2.38 3.94 19.87
N PRO A 111 1.67 4.06 21.01
CA PRO A 111 1.15 5.35 21.49
C PRO A 111 2.23 6.39 21.82
N ASP A 112 3.40 5.97 22.29
CA ASP A 112 4.57 6.83 22.52
C ASP A 112 5.04 7.48 21.22
N ILE A 113 5.18 6.70 20.15
CA ILE A 113 5.54 7.21 18.82
C ILE A 113 4.47 8.18 18.30
N LEU A 114 3.18 7.87 18.50
CA LEU A 114 2.08 8.74 18.09
C LEU A 114 2.10 10.09 18.82
N VAL A 115 2.40 10.08 20.13
CA VAL A 115 2.51 11.30 20.95
C VAL A 115 3.64 12.19 20.46
N ASP A 116 4.79 11.60 20.16
CA ASP A 116 5.98 12.34 19.73
C ASP A 116 5.84 12.86 18.29
N ALA A 117 5.36 12.02 17.38
CA ALA A 117 5.30 12.34 15.95
C ALA A 117 4.06 13.16 15.56
N VAL A 118 2.96 13.08 16.31
CA VAL A 118 1.70 13.78 16.00
C VAL A 118 1.19 14.52 17.26
N PRO A 119 1.91 15.56 17.73
CA PRO A 119 1.56 16.26 18.97
C PRO A 119 0.26 17.07 18.86
N GLY A 120 -0.22 17.33 17.64
CA GLY A 120 -1.47 18.03 17.37
C GLY A 120 -2.74 17.29 17.84
N ILE A 121 -2.61 16.01 18.23
CA ILE A 121 -3.71 15.20 18.77
C ILE A 121 -3.48 14.95 20.27
N ARG A 122 -4.52 15.16 21.08
CA ARG A 122 -4.49 14.79 22.51
C ARG A 122 -4.72 13.29 22.69
N TRP A 123 -3.68 12.50 22.48
CA TRP A 123 -3.75 11.02 22.46
C TRP A 123 -4.28 10.39 23.74
N GLY A 124 -3.89 10.89 24.93
CA GLY A 124 -4.25 10.27 26.22
C GLY A 124 -5.75 10.05 26.45
N GLY A 125 -6.61 10.98 26.01
CA GLY A 125 -8.07 10.82 26.05
C GLY A 125 -8.68 10.32 24.73
N ALA A 126 -7.93 10.39 23.63
CA ALA A 126 -8.39 10.00 22.31
C ALA A 126 -8.42 8.47 22.15
N VAL A 127 -7.42 7.76 22.66
CA VAL A 127 -7.27 6.29 22.52
C VAL A 127 -8.39 5.45 23.14
N ARG A 128 -9.35 6.07 23.84
CA ARG A 128 -10.54 5.40 24.42
C ARG A 128 -11.84 5.75 23.73
N ARG A 129 -11.80 6.61 22.70
CA ARG A 129 -13.00 7.09 22.01
C ARG A 129 -13.23 6.26 20.75
N PRO A 130 -14.48 5.87 20.45
CA PRO A 130 -14.77 5.06 19.26
C PRO A 130 -14.55 5.84 17.96
N VAL A 131 -14.68 7.17 17.99
CA VAL A 131 -14.45 8.06 16.84
C VAL A 131 -13.81 9.37 17.29
N ILE A 132 -12.65 9.71 16.72
CA ILE A 132 -11.88 10.92 17.03
C ILE A 132 -11.71 11.72 15.72
N PRO A 133 -12.24 12.95 15.63
CA PRO A 133 -11.93 13.81 14.50
C PRO A 133 -10.46 14.24 14.56
N VAL A 134 -9.74 14.13 13.45
CA VAL A 134 -8.37 14.62 13.34
C VAL A 134 -8.39 16.13 13.10
N PRO A 135 -7.67 16.94 13.89
CA PRO A 135 -7.51 18.37 13.60
C PRO A 135 -6.74 18.56 12.29
N LEU A 136 -7.16 19.52 11.45
CA LEU A 136 -6.51 19.80 10.15
C LEU A 136 -4.99 19.99 10.24
N LEU A 137 -4.49 20.58 11.33
CA LEU A 137 -3.06 20.79 11.54
C LEU A 137 -2.28 19.51 11.87
N ALA A 138 -2.97 18.45 12.31
CA ALA A 138 -2.35 17.18 12.66
C ALA A 138 -2.37 16.15 11.51
N GLU A 139 -3.15 16.40 10.45
CA GLU A 139 -3.26 15.49 9.30
C GLU A 139 -1.91 15.24 8.58
N PRO A 140 -1.08 16.27 8.29
CA PRO A 140 0.19 16.05 7.59
C PRO A 140 1.17 15.17 8.38
N ASP A 141 1.22 15.36 9.70
CA ASP A 141 2.08 14.60 10.60
C ASP A 141 1.63 13.13 10.69
N LEU A 142 0.31 12.90 10.75
CA LEU A 142 -0.25 11.55 10.76
C LEU A 142 0.03 10.81 9.45
N ARG A 143 -0.13 11.50 8.30
CA ARG A 143 0.24 10.95 6.97
C ARG A 143 1.73 10.65 6.86
N ARG A 144 2.58 11.54 7.38
CA ARG A 144 4.04 11.35 7.38
C ARG A 144 4.40 10.12 8.22
N LEU A 145 3.89 10.04 9.45
CA LEU A 145 4.12 8.89 10.32
C LEU A 145 3.66 7.58 9.68
N TRP A 146 2.47 7.58 9.06
CA TRP A 146 1.97 6.41 8.36
C TRP A 146 2.82 6.02 7.15
N ARG A 147 3.32 6.99 6.38
CA ARG A 147 4.25 6.70 5.28
C ARG A 147 5.55 6.06 5.77
N ASP A 148 6.03 6.49 6.93
CA ASP A 148 7.32 6.06 7.48
C ASP A 148 7.21 4.70 8.23
N ARG A 149 6.03 4.35 8.76
CA ARG A 149 5.84 3.22 9.68
C ARG A 149 4.68 2.29 9.34
N GLY A 150 3.82 2.67 8.40
CA GLY A 150 2.69 1.85 7.95
C GLY A 150 3.14 0.65 7.11
N PRO A 151 2.18 -0.17 6.66
CA PRO A 151 2.46 -1.26 5.73
C PRO A 151 3.11 -0.63 4.50
N ALA A 152 4.13 -1.28 3.96
CA ALA A 152 4.68 -0.85 2.69
C ALA A 152 3.51 -0.94 1.69
N ALA A 153 2.96 0.21 1.26
CA ALA A 153 1.91 0.24 0.26
C ALA A 153 2.32 -0.69 -0.86
N VAL A 154 1.43 -1.56 -1.35
CA VAL A 154 1.69 -2.28 -2.59
C VAL A 154 1.90 -1.20 -3.64
N ASP A 155 3.16 -0.84 -3.85
CA ASP A 155 3.57 0.08 -4.88
C ASP A 155 3.24 -0.61 -6.19
N PRO A 156 2.28 -0.09 -6.96
CA PRO A 156 2.08 -0.51 -8.33
C PRO A 156 3.18 0.12 -9.20
N ALA A 157 4.43 0.11 -8.74
CA ALA A 157 5.61 0.45 -9.53
C ALA A 157 5.71 -0.63 -10.62
N GLY A 158 5.03 -0.32 -11.73
CA GLY A 158 4.73 -1.25 -12.81
C GLY A 158 3.54 -0.78 -13.66
N LEU A 159 2.66 0.09 -13.15
CA LEU A 159 1.56 0.63 -13.94
C LEU A 159 1.95 1.97 -14.57
N VAL A 160 2.23 1.93 -15.87
CA VAL A 160 2.15 3.10 -16.75
C VAL A 160 0.73 3.69 -16.59
N PRO A 161 0.56 5.01 -16.37
CA PRO A 161 -0.78 5.60 -16.30
C PRO A 161 -1.56 5.33 -17.58
N GLY A 162 -2.69 4.60 -17.48
CA GLY A 162 -3.71 4.55 -18.54
C GLY A 162 -4.18 3.18 -19.05
N THR A 163 -3.73 2.03 -18.53
CA THR A 163 -3.94 0.76 -19.29
C THR A 163 -4.91 -0.27 -18.69
N TYR A 164 -5.24 -0.31 -17.39
CA TYR A 164 -6.16 -1.34 -16.87
C TYR A 164 -7.01 -0.89 -15.69
N PRO A 165 -8.25 -1.44 -15.53
CA PRO A 165 -9.04 -1.27 -14.34
C PRO A 165 -8.40 -2.02 -13.16
N ALA A 166 -8.46 -1.42 -11.96
CA ALA A 166 -7.70 -1.82 -10.78
C ALA A 166 -7.95 -3.26 -10.32
N GLU A 167 -9.09 -3.83 -10.70
CA GLU A 167 -9.50 -5.22 -10.43
C GLU A 167 -8.76 -6.30 -11.24
N ALA A 168 -7.96 -5.94 -12.24
CA ALA A 168 -7.27 -6.88 -13.13
C ALA A 168 -5.78 -7.10 -12.79
N VAL A 169 -5.28 -6.52 -11.70
CA VAL A 169 -3.84 -6.51 -11.37
C VAL A 169 -3.56 -7.40 -10.16
N THR A 170 -2.82 -8.48 -10.36
CA THR A 170 -2.24 -9.28 -9.26
C THR A 170 -0.89 -8.68 -8.85
N GLY A 171 -0.80 -8.23 -7.59
CA GLY A 171 0.41 -7.61 -7.05
C GLY A 171 1.54 -8.61 -6.81
N ILE A 172 2.78 -8.17 -7.00
CA ILE A 172 3.99 -8.91 -6.63
C ILE A 172 4.47 -8.37 -5.28
N GLU A 173 4.62 -9.26 -4.30
CA GLU A 173 5.17 -8.90 -2.98
C GLU A 173 6.64 -8.45 -3.14
N VAL A 174 6.96 -7.26 -2.61
CA VAL A 174 8.33 -6.70 -2.63
C VAL A 174 8.73 -6.27 -1.22
N ASN A 175 9.98 -6.53 -0.86
CA ASN A 175 10.50 -6.33 0.49
C ASN A 175 10.72 -4.84 0.82
N ARG A 176 10.49 -4.42 2.07
CA ARG A 176 10.71 -3.03 2.57
C ARG A 176 12.08 -2.45 2.23
N TYR A 177 13.11 -3.28 2.14
CA TYR A 177 14.49 -2.85 1.86
C TYR A 177 14.71 -2.49 0.38
N GLU A 178 13.96 -3.13 -0.54
CA GLU A 178 14.00 -2.87 -1.98
C GLU A 178 13.40 -1.50 -2.35
N ARG A 179 12.63 -0.90 -1.43
CA ARG A 179 12.01 0.43 -1.58
C ARG A 179 12.75 1.56 -0.86
N ASN A 180 13.91 1.29 -0.24
CA ASN A 180 14.72 2.34 0.39
C ASN A 180 15.36 3.21 -0.71
N ARG A 181 14.91 4.48 -0.85
CA ARG A 181 15.43 5.41 -1.87
C ARG A 181 16.94 5.64 -1.77
N ASP A 182 17.47 5.72 -0.55
CA ASP A 182 18.90 5.91 -0.33
C ASP A 182 19.67 4.62 -0.65
N GLY A 183 19.14 3.47 -0.22
CA GLY A 183 19.71 2.17 -0.56
C GLY A 183 19.75 1.94 -2.07
N ARG A 184 18.64 2.19 -2.76
CA ARG A 184 18.55 2.12 -4.22
C ARG A 184 19.54 3.06 -4.90
N ARG A 185 19.62 4.31 -4.46
CA ARG A 185 20.58 5.28 -5.04
C ARG A 185 22.03 4.81 -4.89
N ILE A 186 22.40 4.28 -3.73
CA ILE A 186 23.76 3.77 -3.47
C ILE A 186 24.03 2.51 -4.30
N CYS A 187 23.09 1.57 -4.33
CA CYS A 187 23.18 0.34 -5.12
C CYS A 187 23.38 0.65 -6.61
N LEU A 188 22.53 1.50 -7.21
CA LEU A 188 22.62 1.87 -8.62
C LEU A 188 23.87 2.70 -8.94
N ALA A 189 24.34 3.54 -8.01
CA ALA A 189 25.59 4.27 -8.19
C ALA A 189 26.81 3.34 -8.20
N PHE A 190 26.77 2.24 -7.44
CA PHE A 190 27.87 1.28 -7.35
C PHE A 190 27.82 0.21 -8.45
N HIS A 191 26.67 -0.44 -8.63
CA HIS A 191 26.48 -1.57 -9.56
C HIS A 191 26.09 -1.15 -10.98
N GLY A 192 25.73 0.12 -11.16
CA GLY A 192 25.21 0.66 -12.42
C GLY A 192 23.71 0.43 -12.61
N THR A 193 23.22 0.79 -13.79
CA THR A 193 21.79 0.80 -14.15
C THR A 193 21.41 -0.31 -15.11
N SER A 194 22.26 -1.31 -15.29
CA SER A 194 21.97 -2.51 -16.08
C SER A 194 21.48 -3.64 -15.18
N CYS A 195 20.49 -4.40 -15.65
CA CYS A 195 19.95 -5.55 -14.92
C CYS A 195 21.06 -6.59 -14.70
N ALA A 196 21.29 -6.98 -13.45
CA ALA A 196 22.27 -7.99 -13.10
C ALA A 196 21.93 -9.37 -13.67
N ALA A 197 20.65 -9.68 -13.93
CA ALA A 197 20.24 -10.96 -14.51
C ALA A 197 20.38 -10.99 -16.03
N CYS A 198 19.67 -10.10 -16.76
CA CYS A 198 19.58 -10.15 -18.22
C CYS A 198 20.42 -9.11 -18.96
N GLY A 199 21.08 -8.19 -18.25
CA GLY A 199 21.86 -7.10 -18.85
C GLY A 199 21.04 -5.95 -19.43
N PHE A 200 19.70 -6.02 -19.39
CA PHE A 200 18.82 -4.97 -19.92
C PHE A 200 19.05 -3.63 -19.20
N SER A 201 19.10 -2.55 -19.98
CA SER A 201 19.15 -1.17 -19.50
C SER A 201 17.98 -0.40 -20.09
N PHE A 202 17.16 0.20 -19.21
CA PHE A 202 16.02 1.03 -19.62
C PHE A 202 16.48 2.29 -20.35
N GLU A 203 17.51 2.97 -19.85
CA GLU A 203 18.05 4.19 -20.46
C GLU A 203 18.66 3.90 -21.84
N THR A 204 19.37 2.78 -21.99
CA THR A 204 19.94 2.38 -23.29
C THR A 204 18.85 2.02 -24.31
N SER A 205 17.75 1.41 -23.86
CA SER A 205 16.70 0.90 -24.75
C SER A 205 15.60 1.91 -25.06
N TYR A 206 15.29 2.80 -24.11
CA TYR A 206 14.17 3.76 -24.18
C TYR A 206 14.62 5.23 -24.10
N GLY A 207 15.92 5.51 -24.05
CA GLY A 207 16.45 6.85 -23.91
C GLY A 207 16.10 7.49 -22.56
N GLU A 208 15.86 8.80 -22.55
CA GLU A 208 15.60 9.57 -21.32
C GLU A 208 14.37 9.06 -20.55
N LEU A 209 13.38 8.47 -21.23
CA LEU A 209 12.19 7.87 -20.59
C LEU A 209 12.56 6.71 -19.65
N GLY A 210 13.61 5.97 -19.96
CA GLY A 210 14.07 4.83 -19.16
C GLY A 210 15.00 5.21 -18.01
N LYS A 211 15.38 6.47 -17.91
CA LYS A 211 16.37 6.93 -16.93
C LYS A 211 15.84 6.81 -15.51
N GLY A 212 16.63 6.16 -14.66
CA GLY A 212 16.27 5.95 -13.27
C GLY A 212 15.05 5.04 -13.08
N PHE A 213 14.70 4.20 -14.07
CA PHE A 213 13.60 3.23 -13.97
C PHE A 213 14.04 1.86 -13.42
N MET A 214 15.35 1.60 -13.30
CA MET A 214 15.87 0.30 -12.84
C MET A 214 15.50 0.01 -11.38
N ASP A 215 14.96 -1.17 -11.09
CA ASP A 215 14.62 -1.59 -9.72
C ASP A 215 15.82 -2.22 -9.01
N VAL A 216 15.73 -2.37 -7.69
CA VAL A 216 16.74 -3.06 -6.87
C VAL A 216 16.11 -4.20 -6.12
N HIS A 217 16.83 -5.31 -6.07
CA HIS A 217 16.39 -6.57 -5.46
C HIS A 217 17.28 -6.93 -4.28
N HIS A 218 16.68 -7.40 -3.20
CA HIS A 218 17.39 -7.81 -2.00
C HIS A 218 17.87 -9.26 -2.13
N THR A 219 19.18 -9.45 -2.07
CA THR A 219 19.81 -10.77 -2.26
C THR A 219 19.76 -11.65 -1.01
N VAL A 220 19.57 -11.06 0.17
CA VAL A 220 19.45 -11.80 1.43
C VAL A 220 17.97 -12.11 1.73
N PRO A 221 17.59 -13.39 1.90
CA PRO A 221 16.23 -13.80 2.26
C PRO A 221 15.71 -13.12 3.53
N ALA A 222 14.43 -12.74 3.53
CA ALA A 222 13.77 -12.08 4.66
C ALA A 222 13.85 -12.88 5.98
N SER A 223 13.92 -14.21 5.90
CA SER A 223 14.06 -15.12 7.05
C SER A 223 15.36 -14.94 7.83
N MET A 224 16.38 -14.29 7.25
CA MET A 224 17.66 -14.03 7.89
C MET A 224 17.78 -12.59 8.43
N LEU A 225 16.73 -11.77 8.31
CA LEU A 225 16.73 -10.35 8.70
C LEU A 225 16.20 -10.21 10.13
N GLY A 226 17.08 -10.40 11.12
CA GLY A 226 16.76 -10.25 12.55
C GLY A 226 16.63 -8.79 13.02
N SER A 227 16.30 -8.60 14.30
CA SER A 227 16.01 -7.30 14.94
C SER A 227 17.18 -6.29 15.04
N GLY A 228 18.34 -6.60 14.44
CA GLY A 228 19.51 -5.73 14.35
C GLY A 228 20.13 -5.66 12.96
N TYR A 229 19.44 -6.16 11.93
CA TYR A 229 19.94 -6.14 10.56
C TYR A 229 19.97 -4.70 10.01
N GLN A 230 21.15 -4.26 9.58
CA GLN A 230 21.35 -3.00 8.90
C GLN A 230 21.68 -3.29 7.44
N LEU A 231 20.81 -2.83 6.54
CA LEU A 231 20.98 -2.98 5.10
C LEU A 231 22.30 -2.36 4.64
N ASP A 232 23.16 -3.15 3.99
CA ASP A 232 24.28 -2.68 3.19
C ASP A 232 23.83 -2.63 1.72
N PRO A 233 23.57 -1.44 1.15
CA PRO A 233 23.05 -1.34 -0.21
C PRO A 233 24.02 -1.83 -1.31
N VAL A 234 25.29 -2.03 -0.99
CA VAL A 234 26.28 -2.55 -1.94
C VAL A 234 26.29 -4.08 -1.90
N ALA A 235 26.24 -4.67 -0.70
CA ALA A 235 26.29 -6.13 -0.53
C ALA A 235 24.92 -6.80 -0.71
N ASP A 236 23.86 -6.14 -0.27
CA ASP A 236 22.55 -6.77 -0.07
C ASP A 236 21.54 -6.42 -1.17
N LEU A 237 21.86 -5.47 -2.04
CA LEU A 237 21.00 -5.06 -3.15
C LEU A 237 21.69 -5.26 -4.51
N VAL A 238 20.92 -5.66 -5.51
CA VAL A 238 21.36 -5.77 -6.91
C VAL A 238 20.35 -5.13 -7.86
N PRO A 239 20.79 -4.46 -8.94
CA PRO A 239 19.89 -3.90 -9.94
C PRO A 239 19.21 -5.01 -10.73
N LEU A 240 17.88 -4.98 -10.85
CA LEU A 240 17.09 -5.86 -11.73
C LEU A 240 16.08 -5.04 -12.53
N CYS A 241 15.84 -5.41 -13.79
CA CYS A 241 14.77 -4.81 -14.57
C CYS A 241 13.40 -5.31 -14.06
N ALA A 242 12.33 -4.56 -14.34
CA ALA A 242 10.98 -4.88 -13.89
C ALA A 242 10.58 -6.35 -14.15
N ASN A 243 10.93 -6.91 -15.32
CA ASN A 243 10.63 -8.31 -15.65
C ASN A 243 11.43 -9.30 -14.80
N CYS A 244 12.75 -9.11 -14.68
CA CYS A 244 13.59 -10.00 -13.87
C CYS A 244 13.28 -9.89 -12.38
N HIS A 245 12.96 -8.69 -11.91
CA HIS A 245 12.55 -8.43 -10.53
C HIS A 245 11.23 -9.13 -10.21
N ALA A 246 10.23 -9.01 -11.09
CA ALA A 246 8.99 -9.77 -11.00
C ALA A 246 9.24 -11.29 -10.93
N MET A 247 10.09 -11.83 -11.80
CA MET A 247 10.41 -13.27 -11.81
C MET A 247 11.21 -13.74 -10.58
N ALA A 248 11.93 -12.84 -9.90
CA ALA A 248 12.60 -13.15 -8.65
C ALA A 248 11.59 -13.56 -7.58
N HIS A 249 10.45 -12.87 -7.52
CA HIS A 249 9.43 -13.04 -6.48
C HIS A 249 8.26 -13.97 -6.90
N LEU A 250 8.04 -14.18 -8.21
CA LEU A 250 6.87 -14.91 -8.69
C LEU A 250 6.82 -16.38 -8.21
N GLY A 251 5.78 -16.70 -7.44
CA GLY A 251 5.45 -18.07 -7.03
C GLY A 251 6.44 -18.72 -6.07
N VAL A 252 7.24 -17.92 -5.34
CA VAL A 252 8.23 -18.42 -4.38
C VAL A 252 8.14 -17.65 -3.06
N SER A 253 8.32 -18.37 -1.93
CA SER A 253 8.38 -17.76 -0.60
C SER A 253 9.77 -17.22 -0.25
N THR A 254 10.80 -17.64 -0.99
CA THR A 254 12.15 -17.08 -0.93
C THR A 254 12.50 -16.60 -2.33
N PRO A 255 12.87 -15.32 -2.50
CA PRO A 255 13.15 -14.78 -3.82
C PRO A 255 14.29 -15.52 -4.52
N ARG A 256 14.17 -15.74 -5.83
CA ARG A 256 15.22 -16.35 -6.64
C ARG A 256 16.43 -15.45 -6.74
N THR A 257 17.60 -16.05 -6.65
CA THR A 257 18.88 -15.40 -6.85
C THR A 257 19.10 -14.98 -8.30
N VAL A 258 19.98 -14.00 -8.52
CA VAL A 258 20.41 -13.57 -9.86
C VAL A 258 20.94 -14.75 -10.69
N SER A 259 21.66 -15.67 -10.05
CA SER A 259 22.19 -16.87 -10.71
C SER A 259 21.08 -17.80 -11.20
N GLU A 260 20.02 -17.99 -10.40
CA GLU A 260 18.86 -18.78 -10.81
C GLU A 260 18.11 -18.11 -11.98
N LEU A 261 17.93 -16.78 -11.94
CA LEU A 261 17.32 -16.04 -13.05
C LEU A 261 18.14 -16.16 -14.33
N ARG A 262 19.47 -16.03 -14.25
CA ARG A 262 20.37 -16.21 -15.41
C ARG A 262 20.24 -17.61 -16.01
N ASN A 263 20.15 -18.64 -15.17
CA ASN A 263 19.96 -20.01 -15.63
C ASN A 263 18.62 -20.19 -16.36
N VAL A 264 17.52 -19.68 -15.78
CA VAL A 264 16.20 -19.72 -16.43
C VAL A 264 16.26 -19.05 -17.81
N ILE A 265 16.78 -17.82 -17.88
CA ILE A 265 16.90 -17.05 -19.13
C ILE A 265 17.74 -17.82 -20.16
N ALA A 266 18.90 -18.36 -19.76
CA ALA A 266 19.78 -19.09 -20.66
C ALA A 266 19.12 -20.35 -21.23
N THR A 267 18.27 -21.04 -20.45
CA THR A 267 17.57 -22.25 -20.88
C THR A 267 16.36 -21.98 -21.78
N SER A 268 15.75 -20.80 -21.70
CA SER A 268 14.52 -20.46 -22.45
C SER A 268 14.75 -20.00 -23.90
N GLY A 269 16.01 -19.75 -24.30
CA GLY A 269 16.34 -19.20 -25.62
C GLY A 269 16.08 -17.70 -25.74
N HIS A 270 16.57 -17.06 -26.81
CA HIS A 270 16.42 -15.62 -27.02
C HIS A 270 15.05 -15.29 -27.66
N LEU A 271 14.42 -14.21 -27.20
CA LEU A 271 13.21 -13.67 -27.83
C LEU A 271 13.55 -13.14 -29.24
N THR A 272 12.89 -13.68 -30.27
CA THR A 272 12.86 -13.06 -31.61
C THR A 272 11.81 -11.95 -31.59
N GLY A 273 12.22 -10.70 -31.81
CA GLY A 273 11.26 -9.61 -31.97
C GLY A 273 10.34 -9.85 -33.17
N GLU A 274 9.04 -9.63 -33.00
CA GLU A 274 8.04 -9.75 -34.06
C GLU A 274 7.44 -8.36 -34.33
N SER A 275 7.27 -8.01 -35.60
CA SER A 275 6.58 -6.78 -36.00
C SER A 275 5.09 -6.91 -35.70
N VAL A 276 4.45 -5.83 -35.22
CA VAL A 276 3.01 -5.78 -34.95
C VAL A 276 2.23 -6.22 -36.19
N SER A 277 1.34 -7.21 -36.03
CA SER A 277 0.53 -7.74 -37.14
C SER A 277 -0.57 -6.75 -37.55
N GLU A 278 -1.07 -6.87 -38.79
CA GLU A 278 -2.18 -6.05 -39.31
C GLU A 278 -3.42 -6.12 -38.41
N ALA A 279 -3.75 -7.31 -37.90
CA ALA A 279 -4.87 -7.51 -36.97
C ALA A 279 -4.68 -6.79 -35.62
N ALA A 280 -3.44 -6.70 -35.13
CA ALA A 280 -3.14 -5.96 -33.90
C ALA A 280 -3.20 -4.44 -34.13
N LEU A 281 -2.85 -3.95 -35.33
CA LEU A 281 -3.02 -2.55 -35.70
C LEU A 281 -4.50 -2.16 -35.79
N GLU A 282 -5.33 -2.99 -36.42
CA GLU A 282 -6.78 -2.75 -36.53
C GLU A 282 -7.45 -2.71 -35.15
N ALA A 283 -7.05 -3.62 -34.23
CA ALA A 283 -7.51 -3.61 -32.85
C ALA A 283 -7.10 -2.35 -32.07
N HIS A 284 -5.91 -1.78 -32.34
CA HIS A 284 -5.49 -0.52 -31.73
C HIS A 284 -6.30 0.68 -32.25
N GLU A 285 -6.67 0.68 -33.54
CA GLU A 285 -7.53 1.72 -34.10
C GLU A 285 -8.94 1.68 -33.51
N ASP A 286 -9.49 0.49 -33.31
CA ASP A 286 -10.77 0.30 -32.63
C ASP A 286 -10.73 0.78 -31.17
N ALA A 287 -9.67 0.44 -30.43
CA ALA A 287 -9.46 0.96 -29.09
C ALA A 287 -9.39 2.51 -29.08
N ARG A 288 -8.73 3.12 -30.08
CA ARG A 288 -8.67 4.57 -30.22
C ARG A 288 -10.03 5.19 -30.51
N ARG A 289 -10.84 4.58 -31.39
CA ARG A 289 -12.22 5.01 -31.68
C ARG A 289 -13.10 5.00 -30.42
N ILE A 290 -12.92 4.01 -29.54
CA ILE A 290 -13.65 3.93 -28.26
C ILE A 290 -13.23 5.06 -27.30
N ILE A 291 -11.94 5.41 -27.27
CA ILE A 291 -11.39 6.48 -26.42
C ILE A 291 -11.83 7.87 -26.90
N GLU A 292 -11.91 8.09 -28.21
CA GLU A 292 -12.26 9.39 -28.80
C GLU A 292 -13.77 9.72 -28.73
N GLY A 293 -14.63 8.74 -28.42
CA GLY A 293 -16.08 8.90 -28.33
C GLY A 293 -16.77 9.15 -29.70
N PRO A 294 -18.12 9.16 -29.77
CA PRO A 294 -18.81 9.49 -31.02
C PRO A 294 -18.52 10.94 -31.39
N GLN A 295 -18.05 11.17 -32.61
CA GLN A 295 -17.94 12.53 -33.14
C GLN A 295 -19.31 13.00 -33.62
N ASP A 296 -19.96 13.84 -32.80
CA ASP A 296 -21.10 14.70 -33.18
C ASP A 296 -20.62 16.14 -33.47
#